data_AF-A0A3D2RP88-F1
#
_entry.id   AF-A0A3D2RP88-F1
#
_cell.length_a   1.000
_cell.length_b   1.000
_cell.length_c   1.000
_cell.angle_alpha   90.00
_cell.angle_beta   90.00
_cell.angle_gamma   90.00
#
_symmetry.space_group_name_H-M   'P 1'
#
loop_
_entity.id
_entity.type
_entity.pdbx_description
1 polymer ?
#
loop_
_entity_poly.entity_id
_entity_poly.type
_entity_poly.pdbx_seq_one_letter_code
_entity_poly.pdbx_strand_id
1 'polypeptide(L)'
;CGGTEMDAQFHRFAREELVPGIDFVPTYGNTLMGLAHSKPFKPGGGYDITYYPPNPRAVISLVDPDDTDTVVGYGETGRVMLTTLTKEFFVPRFLERDEAERAAPIDLYPWDGVENLRLFSELQESVVVGVY
;
A
#
# COMPACT_ATOMS: atom_id res chain seq x y z
N CYS A 1 -6.76 10.66 2.20
CA CYS A 1 -7.34 10.31 0.88
C CYS A 1 -7.00 8.86 0.58
N GLY A 2 -7.88 8.10 -0.06
CA GLY A 2 -7.66 6.67 -0.32
C GLY A 2 -7.53 6.33 -1.80
N GLY A 3 -6.91 5.19 -2.10
CA GLY A 3 -6.73 4.67 -3.46
C GLY A 3 -5.29 4.21 -3.73
N THR A 4 -5.06 3.63 -4.89
CA THR A 4 -3.75 3.12 -5.35
C THR A 4 -3.07 4.04 -6.36
N GLU A 5 -3.68 5.17 -6.71
CA GLU A 5 -3.19 6.10 -7.74
C GLU A 5 -2.42 7.30 -7.17
N MET A 6 -2.11 7.30 -5.87
CA MET A 6 -1.36 8.39 -5.24
C MET A 6 0.13 8.07 -5.25
N ASP A 7 0.88 8.83 -6.02
CA ASP A 7 2.34 8.75 -6.10
C ASP A 7 3.03 9.89 -5.32
N ALA A 8 4.36 9.86 -5.29
CA ALA A 8 5.17 10.88 -4.63
C ALA A 8 4.98 12.28 -5.22
N GLN A 9 4.73 12.39 -6.54
CA GLN A 9 4.51 13.68 -7.18
C GLN A 9 3.19 14.30 -6.73
N PHE A 10 2.12 13.52 -6.70
CA PHE A 10 0.82 13.94 -6.20
C PHE A 10 0.90 14.29 -4.72
N HIS A 11 1.62 13.50 -3.91
CA HIS A 11 1.84 13.79 -2.49
C HIS A 11 2.52 15.14 -2.27
N ARG A 12 3.55 15.46 -3.07
CA ARG A 12 4.19 16.79 -3.06
C ARG A 12 3.20 17.88 -3.40
N PHE A 13 2.57 17.76 -4.56
CA PHE A 13 1.62 18.76 -5.05
C PHE A 13 0.47 19.01 -4.08
N ALA A 14 -0.06 17.94 -3.46
CA ALA A 14 -1.12 18.05 -2.48
C ALA A 14 -0.70 18.89 -1.27
N ARG A 15 0.50 18.64 -0.73
CA ARG A 15 0.99 19.34 0.46
C ARG A 15 1.47 20.76 0.19
N GLU A 16 2.16 20.97 -0.92
CA GLU A 16 2.80 22.26 -1.23
C GLU A 16 1.82 23.24 -1.88
N GLU A 17 0.89 22.75 -2.71
CA GLU A 17 0.08 23.62 -3.57
C GLU A 17 -1.43 23.52 -3.28
N LEU A 18 -1.98 22.31 -3.10
CA LEU A 18 -3.44 22.16 -2.94
C LEU A 18 -3.93 22.55 -1.55
N VAL A 19 -3.27 22.06 -0.50
CA VAL A 19 -3.70 22.25 0.89
C VAL A 19 -2.53 22.67 1.80
N PRO A 20 -1.88 23.81 1.51
CA PRO A 20 -0.73 24.26 2.29
C PRO A 20 -1.10 24.46 3.76
N GLY A 21 -0.28 23.90 4.65
CA GLY A 21 -0.48 23.98 6.11
C GLY A 21 -1.48 22.98 6.71
N ILE A 22 -2.08 22.11 5.88
CA ILE A 22 -2.96 21.03 6.34
C ILE A 22 -2.26 19.69 6.13
N ASP A 23 -2.42 18.77 7.08
CA ASP A 23 -1.90 17.42 6.94
C ASP A 23 -2.62 16.63 5.84
N PHE A 24 -1.86 16.18 4.85
CA PHE A 24 -2.33 15.25 3.83
C PHE A 24 -1.98 13.81 4.23
N VAL A 25 -2.95 13.02 4.68
CA VAL A 25 -2.71 11.64 5.11
C VAL A 25 -3.25 10.66 4.07
N PRO A 26 -2.41 10.15 3.16
CA PRO A 26 -2.82 9.10 2.24
C PRO A 26 -3.01 7.78 3.00
N THR A 27 -3.96 6.98 2.57
CA THR A 27 -4.28 5.67 3.18
C THR A 27 -4.53 4.63 2.10
N TYR A 28 -3.92 3.46 2.23
CA TYR A 28 -4.26 2.31 1.40
C TYR A 28 -5.34 1.51 2.11
N GLY A 29 -6.38 1.06 1.41
CA GLY A 29 -7.46 0.34 2.08
C GLY A 29 -8.36 -0.41 1.13
N ASN A 30 -8.94 -1.49 1.67
CA ASN A 30 -9.96 -2.29 0.99
C ASN A 30 -10.95 -2.84 2.03
N THR A 31 -12.01 -3.48 1.56
CA THR A 31 -13.10 -3.98 2.42
C THR A 31 -12.63 -5.02 3.45
N LEU A 32 -11.62 -5.82 3.12
CA LEU A 32 -11.13 -6.91 3.98
C LEU A 32 -10.16 -6.39 5.05
N MET A 33 -9.34 -5.40 4.72
CA MET A 33 -8.32 -4.84 5.60
C MET A 33 -8.79 -3.61 6.38
N GLY A 34 -9.79 -2.86 5.91
CA GLY A 34 -9.99 -1.48 6.35
C GLY A 34 -8.83 -0.59 5.88
N LEU A 35 -8.26 0.24 6.76
CA LEU A 35 -7.21 1.20 6.41
C LEU A 35 -5.81 0.79 6.91
N ALA A 36 -4.84 0.85 6.00
CA ALA A 36 -3.40 0.90 6.24
C ALA A 36 -2.95 2.36 6.27
N HIS A 37 -2.24 2.74 7.32
CA HIS A 37 -1.81 4.13 7.53
C HIS A 37 -0.50 4.39 6.80
N SER A 38 -0.37 5.56 6.20
CA SER A 38 0.91 6.01 5.68
C SER A 38 1.91 6.29 6.81
N LYS A 39 3.19 6.11 6.51
CA LYS A 39 4.29 6.65 7.31
C LYS A 39 4.05 8.14 7.55
N PRO A 40 4.16 8.64 8.79
CA PRO A 40 4.03 10.07 9.06
C PRO A 40 5.03 10.88 8.22
N PHE A 41 4.53 11.87 7.50
CA PHE A 41 5.37 12.78 6.74
C PHE A 41 6.27 13.60 7.67
N LYS A 42 7.52 13.77 7.26
CA LYS A 42 8.48 14.65 7.93
C LYS A 42 9.07 15.60 6.89
N PRO A 43 9.09 16.92 7.13
CA PRO A 43 9.76 17.87 6.25
C PRO A 43 11.21 17.42 5.97
N GLY A 44 11.60 17.39 4.69
CA GLY A 44 12.92 16.92 4.23
C GLY A 44 13.08 15.41 4.07
N GLY A 45 12.05 14.60 4.39
CA GLY A 45 12.09 13.14 4.33
C GLY A 45 11.64 12.49 3.01
N GLY A 46 11.52 13.26 1.93
CA GLY A 46 10.97 12.81 0.66
C GLY A 46 9.43 12.81 0.62
N TYR A 47 8.88 12.45 -0.54
CA TYR A 47 7.43 12.42 -0.79
C TYR A 47 6.90 11.00 -1.05
N ASP A 48 7.74 9.98 -0.93
CA ASP A 48 7.31 8.61 -1.10
C ASP A 48 6.29 8.21 -0.04
N ILE A 49 5.31 7.41 -0.46
CA ILE A 49 4.21 7.00 0.40
C ILE A 49 4.36 5.52 0.71
N THR A 50 4.78 5.23 1.94
CA THR A 50 4.80 3.87 2.48
C THR A 50 3.58 3.65 3.36
N TYR A 51 2.82 2.58 3.13
CA TYR A 51 1.66 2.21 3.94
C TYR A 51 1.96 0.99 4.81
N TYR A 52 1.51 1.03 6.06
CA TYR A 52 1.67 -0.07 6.99
C TYR A 52 0.29 -0.66 7.34
N PRO A 53 0.09 -1.98 7.14
CA PRO A 53 -1.18 -2.61 7.42
C PRO A 53 -1.46 -2.59 8.92
N PRO A 54 -2.74 -2.66 9.30
CA PRO A 54 -3.16 -2.61 10.70
C PRO A 54 -2.93 -3.97 11.37
N ASN A 55 -1.68 -4.29 11.67
CA ASN A 55 -1.31 -5.51 12.40
C ASN A 55 -1.86 -5.45 13.84
N PRO A 56 -2.40 -6.56 14.41
CA PRO A 56 -2.48 -7.91 13.85
C PRO A 56 -3.78 -8.24 13.10
N ARG A 57 -4.72 -7.29 12.98
CA ARG A 57 -6.03 -7.57 12.36
C ARG A 57 -5.94 -7.82 10.87
N ALA A 58 -4.94 -7.24 10.21
CA ALA A 58 -4.62 -7.53 8.83
C ALA A 58 -3.11 -7.47 8.59
N VAL A 59 -2.61 -8.44 7.85
CA VAL A 59 -1.19 -8.61 7.52
C VAL A 59 -1.06 -8.62 6.01
N ILE A 60 -0.14 -7.82 5.49
CA ILE A 60 0.24 -7.85 4.08
C ILE A 60 1.59 -8.57 3.96
N SER A 61 1.71 -9.40 2.94
CA SER A 61 2.98 -9.93 2.44
C SER A 61 3.08 -9.64 0.96
N LEU A 62 4.25 -9.21 0.48
CA LEU A 62 4.52 -9.10 -0.95
C LEU A 62 5.13 -10.42 -1.39
N VAL A 63 4.45 -11.10 -2.30
CA VAL A 63 4.84 -12.44 -2.76
C VAL A 63 5.18 -12.42 -4.25
N ASP A 64 6.02 -13.36 -4.66
CA ASP A 64 6.25 -13.63 -6.08
C ASP A 64 4.91 -14.04 -6.73
N PRO A 65 4.48 -13.39 -7.83
CA PRO A 65 3.23 -13.74 -8.50
C PRO A 65 3.22 -15.15 -9.10
N ASP A 66 4.38 -15.68 -9.49
CA ASP A 66 4.55 -17.02 -10.06
C ASP A 66 4.73 -18.09 -8.96
N ASP A 67 5.23 -17.70 -7.78
CA ASP A 67 5.36 -18.56 -6.60
C ASP A 67 4.93 -17.84 -5.31
N THR A 68 3.63 -17.92 -5.01
CA THR A 68 3.06 -17.17 -3.88
C THR A 68 3.53 -17.62 -2.49
N ASP A 69 4.29 -18.72 -2.38
CA ASP A 69 4.94 -19.13 -1.14
C ASP A 69 6.26 -18.38 -0.87
N THR A 70 6.80 -17.70 -1.88
CA THR A 70 8.02 -16.91 -1.79
C THR A 70 7.69 -15.44 -1.54
N VAL A 71 8.16 -14.91 -0.40
CA VAL A 71 8.09 -13.47 -0.09
C VAL A 71 9.26 -12.74 -0.74
N VAL A 72 8.98 -11.67 -1.47
CA VAL A 72 10.01 -10.89 -2.17
C VAL A 72 10.91 -10.10 -1.20
N GLY A 73 12.10 -9.71 -1.64
CA GLY A 73 13.05 -8.90 -0.88
C GLY A 73 12.57 -7.46 -0.63
N TYR A 74 13.26 -6.73 0.26
CA TYR A 74 12.97 -5.31 0.47
C TYR A 74 13.35 -4.48 -0.75
N GLY A 75 12.47 -3.58 -1.16
CA GLY A 75 12.58 -2.80 -2.40
C GLY A 75 12.24 -3.59 -3.66
N GLU A 76 11.94 -4.88 -3.56
CA GLU A 76 11.48 -5.69 -4.69
C GLU A 76 9.97 -5.59 -4.84
N THR A 77 9.51 -5.64 -6.10
CA THR A 77 8.08 -5.66 -6.43
C THR A 77 7.53 -7.07 -6.24
N GLY A 78 6.40 -7.16 -5.55
CA GLY A 78 5.62 -8.40 -5.46
C GLY A 78 4.12 -8.12 -5.52
N ARG A 79 3.33 -9.19 -5.65
CA ARG A 79 1.88 -9.11 -5.55
C ARG A 79 1.46 -9.00 -4.08
N VAL A 80 0.49 -8.14 -3.80
CA VAL A 80 -0.05 -7.97 -2.44
C VAL A 80 -0.86 -9.20 -2.05
N MET A 81 -0.43 -9.89 -1.00
CA MET A 81 -1.17 -10.97 -0.34
C MET A 81 -1.66 -10.49 1.02
N LEU A 82 -2.97 -10.41 1.19
CA LEU A 82 -3.64 -9.99 2.41
C LEU A 82 -4.09 -11.19 3.25
N THR A 83 -3.79 -11.16 4.54
CA THR A 83 -4.43 -12.04 5.53
C THR A 83 -5.18 -11.18 6.54
N THR A 84 -6.51 -11.36 6.63
CA THR A 84 -7.35 -10.70 7.64
C THR A 84 -7.69 -11.67 8.76
N LEU A 85 -7.51 -11.24 10.00
CA LEU A 85 -7.81 -12.00 11.21
C LEU A 85 -8.47 -11.09 12.25
N THR A 86 -9.79 -11.23 12.42
CA THR A 86 -10.55 -10.62 13.51
C THR A 86 -11.25 -11.70 14.33
N LYS A 87 -11.98 -11.33 15.39
CA LYS A 87 -12.73 -12.30 16.20
C LYS A 87 -13.86 -12.97 15.41
N GLU A 88 -14.42 -12.25 14.44
CA GLU A 88 -15.60 -12.64 13.68
C GLU A 88 -15.26 -13.17 12.27
N PHE A 89 -14.03 -12.94 11.78
CA PHE A 89 -13.69 -13.15 10.37
C PHE A 89 -12.23 -13.54 10.18
N PHE A 90 -11.99 -14.56 9.34
CA PHE A 90 -10.66 -15.00 8.97
C PHE A 90 -10.59 -15.32 7.48
N VAL A 91 -9.70 -14.61 6.78
CA VAL A 91 -9.37 -14.86 5.36
C VAL A 91 -7.86 -14.93 5.24
N PRO A 92 -7.29 -16.13 5.08
CA PRO A 92 -5.87 -16.29 4.87
C PRO A 92 -5.50 -16.07 3.40
N ARG A 93 -4.33 -15.46 3.17
CA ARG A 93 -3.61 -15.49 1.89
C ARG A 93 -4.45 -15.07 0.68
N PHE A 94 -5.29 -14.05 0.84
CA PHE A 94 -6.06 -13.47 -0.25
C PHE A 94 -5.14 -12.65 -1.16
N LEU A 95 -5.03 -13.03 -2.43
CA LEU A 95 -4.25 -12.30 -3.41
C LEU A 95 -5.04 -11.10 -3.92
N GLU A 96 -4.57 -9.89 -3.60
CA GLU A 96 -5.15 -8.65 -4.06
C GLU A 96 -4.90 -8.44 -5.57
N ARG A 97 -5.49 -7.37 -6.11
CA ARG A 97 -5.29 -6.93 -7.50
C ARG A 97 -4.20 -5.86 -7.63
N ASP A 98 -3.43 -5.68 -6.57
CA ASP A 98 -2.38 -4.68 -6.47
C ASP A 98 -1.01 -5.36 -6.41
N GLU A 99 -0.01 -4.72 -6.98
CA GLU A 99 1.41 -4.97 -6.72
C GLU A 99 2.02 -3.74 -6.05
N ALA A 100 3.10 -3.97 -5.30
CA ALA A 100 3.81 -2.91 -4.61
C ALA A 100 5.25 -3.36 -4.35
N GLU A 101 6.08 -2.40 -3.93
CA GLU A 101 7.42 -2.68 -3.41
C GLU A 101 7.36 -2.94 -1.91
N ARG A 102 8.10 -3.97 -1.46
CA ARG A 102 8.15 -4.32 -0.04
C ARG A 102 9.00 -3.31 0.74
N ALA A 103 8.40 -2.60 1.67
CA ALA A 103 9.10 -1.63 2.52
C ALA A 103 9.51 -2.23 3.86
N ALA A 104 10.69 -1.81 4.35
CA ALA A 104 11.21 -2.24 5.64
C ALA A 104 10.40 -1.67 6.82
N PRO A 105 10.38 -2.36 7.98
CA PRO A 105 9.76 -1.85 9.20
C PRO A 105 10.33 -0.50 9.66
N ILE A 106 9.53 0.24 10.43
CA ILE A 106 9.96 1.46 11.13
C ILE A 106 9.63 1.38 12.62
N ASP A 107 10.22 2.24 13.44
CA ASP A 107 9.99 2.25 14.90
C ASP A 107 8.50 2.27 15.29
N LEU A 108 7.68 3.01 14.54
CA LEU A 108 6.24 3.12 14.79
C LEU A 108 5.46 1.87 14.36
N TYR A 109 5.94 1.18 13.33
CA TYR A 109 5.31 0.01 12.71
C TYR A 109 6.37 -1.07 12.53
N PRO A 110 6.62 -1.91 13.55
CA PRO A 110 7.68 -2.92 13.55
C PRO A 110 7.30 -4.17 12.71
N TRP A 111 6.73 -3.96 11.53
CA TRP A 111 6.41 -4.95 10.52
C TRP A 111 6.51 -4.33 9.13
N ASP A 112 6.49 -5.16 8.09
CA ASP A 112 6.69 -4.71 6.72
C ASP A 112 5.58 -3.76 6.23
N GLY A 113 5.99 -2.78 5.43
CA GLY A 113 5.10 -1.87 4.72
C GLY A 113 5.03 -2.17 3.23
N VAL A 114 4.19 -1.41 2.53
CA VAL A 114 4.07 -1.44 1.07
C VAL A 114 4.28 -0.04 0.51
N GLU A 115 5.00 0.09 -0.60
CA GLU A 115 5.31 1.35 -1.27
C GLU A 115 5.05 1.23 -2.77
N ASN A 116 4.83 2.34 -3.48
CA ASN A 116 4.65 2.35 -4.94
C ASN A 116 3.53 1.40 -5.43
N LEU A 117 2.44 1.36 -4.66
CA LEU A 117 1.22 0.61 -4.98
C LEU A 117 0.68 0.96 -6.35
N ARG A 118 0.28 -0.08 -7.09
CA ARG A 118 -0.29 0.05 -8.44
C ARG A 118 -1.09 -1.21 -8.79
N LEU A 119 -1.90 -1.13 -9.84
CA LEU A 119 -2.60 -2.30 -10.36
C LEU A 119 -1.62 -3.38 -10.79
N PHE A 120 -1.90 -4.62 -10.41
CA PHE A 120 -1.11 -5.77 -10.79
C PHE A 120 -1.03 -5.87 -12.32
N SER A 121 0.20 -5.91 -12.83
CA SER A 121 0.52 -5.74 -14.26
C SER A 121 -0.21 -6.75 -15.17
N GLU A 122 -0.39 -8.00 -14.75
CA GLU A 122 -1.14 -9.00 -15.53
C GLU A 122 -2.65 -8.70 -15.66
N LEU A 123 -3.21 -7.86 -14.78
CA LEU A 123 -4.60 -7.42 -14.87
C LEU A 123 -4.78 -6.17 -15.76
N GLN A 124 -3.69 -5.52 -16.17
CA GLN A 124 -3.75 -4.31 -16.99
C GLN A 124 -4.26 -4.55 -18.43
N GLU A 125 -4.27 -5.80 -18.92
CA GLU A 125 -4.77 -6.11 -20.28
C GLU A 125 -6.27 -5.83 -20.49
N SER A 126 -7.02 -5.35 -19.49
CA SER A 126 -8.49 -5.16 -19.61
C SER A 126 -9.07 -3.81 -19.20
N VAL A 127 -8.30 -2.79 -18.82
CA VAL A 127 -8.87 -1.52 -18.33
C VAL A 127 -8.55 -0.33 -19.26
N VAL A 128 -9.48 0.01 -20.14
CA VAL A 128 -9.52 1.34 -20.78
C VAL A 128 -10.05 2.32 -19.75
N VAL A 129 -9.17 3.17 -19.21
CA VAL A 129 -9.58 4.31 -18.37
C VAL A 129 -10.06 5.42 -19.31
N GLY A 130 -11.37 5.50 -19.53
CA GLY A 130 -11.99 6.61 -20.24
C GLY A 130 -12.03 7.85 -19.35
N VAL A 131 -11.37 8.92 -19.79
CA VAL A 131 -11.56 10.26 -19.20
C VAL A 131 -12.79 10.88 -19.87
N TYR A 132 -13.82 11.20 -19.08
CA TYR A 132 -14.98 11.99 -19.54
C TYR A 132 -14.65 13.48 -19.58
#